data_AF-A0A2P6QB72-F1
#
_entry.id   AF-A0A2P6QB72-F1
#
_cell.length_a   1.000
_cell.length_b   1.000
_cell.length_c   1.000
_cell.angle_alpha   90.00
_cell.angle_beta   90.00
_cell.angle_gamma   90.00
#
_symmetry.space_group_name_H-M   'P 1'
#
loop_
_entity.id
_entity.type
_entity.pdbx_description
1 polymer ?
#
loop_
_entity_poly.entity_id
_entity_poly.type
_entity_poly.pdbx_seq_one_letter_code
_entity_poly.pdbx_strand_id
1 'polypeptide(L)'
;MHDDGVPCISSSTSDVKEVLDSFRIAAKLGSDSLGAYVISMASHASDILTVELLQKDARLAVSGQIGKPCPGGTLRVVPLFETVKDLRGAGSMIRKLLSIDWYREHIIKNHNGH
;
A
#
# COMPACT_ATOMS: atom_id res chain seq x y z
N MET A 1 -29.82 -21.00 5.13
CA MET A 1 -28.39 -20.80 4.79
C MET A 1 -28.25 -19.35 4.39
N HIS A 2 -27.74 -18.52 5.29
CA HIS A 2 -27.42 -17.12 5.00
C HIS A 2 -26.12 -17.13 4.20
N ASP A 3 -26.20 -16.61 2.98
CA ASP A 3 -25.07 -16.31 2.12
C ASP A 3 -24.53 -14.95 2.60
N ASP A 4 -23.52 -14.99 3.48
CA ASP A 4 -22.80 -13.79 3.92
C ASP A 4 -21.99 -13.26 2.74
N GLY A 5 -22.65 -12.41 1.94
CA GLY A 5 -22.12 -11.80 0.73
C GLY A 5 -20.86 -10.99 0.98
N VAL A 6 -19.71 -11.63 0.77
CA VAL A 6 -18.45 -10.95 0.49
C VAL A 6 -18.65 -10.18 -0.82
N PRO A 7 -18.46 -8.84 -0.86
CA PRO A 7 -18.68 -8.07 -2.08
C PRO A 7 -17.73 -8.53 -3.18
N CYS A 8 -18.28 -8.97 -4.32
CA CYS A 8 -17.48 -9.31 -5.50
C CYS A 8 -16.84 -8.05 -6.09
N ILE A 9 -15.51 -8.09 -6.29
CA ILE A 9 -14.71 -6.99 -6.89
C ILE A 9 -15.17 -6.65 -8.33
N SER A 10 -15.98 -7.51 -8.97
CA SER A 10 -16.51 -7.35 -10.32
C SER A 10 -17.54 -6.22 -10.50
N SER A 11 -18.02 -5.58 -9.42
CA SER A 11 -18.92 -4.41 -9.47
C SER A 11 -18.22 -3.09 -9.15
N SER A 12 -16.89 -3.02 -9.25
CA SER A 12 -16.12 -1.81 -8.97
C SER A 12 -16.32 -0.72 -10.04
N THR A 13 -16.31 0.54 -9.61
CA THR A 13 -16.32 1.68 -10.54
C THR A 13 -15.02 1.73 -11.36
N SER A 14 -15.02 2.48 -12.47
CA SER A 14 -13.83 2.67 -13.32
C SER A 14 -12.60 3.09 -12.51
N ASP A 15 -12.78 4.03 -11.57
CA ASP A 15 -11.69 4.58 -10.74
C ASP A 15 -11.10 3.51 -9.81
N VAL A 16 -11.95 2.69 -9.18
CA VAL A 16 -11.49 1.61 -8.30
C VAL A 16 -10.71 0.57 -9.11
N LYS A 17 -11.20 0.23 -10.30
CA LYS A 17 -10.52 -0.70 -11.20
C LYS A 17 -9.14 -0.17 -11.61
N GLU A 18 -9.02 1.11 -11.94
CA GLU A 18 -7.75 1.74 -12.30
C GLU A 18 -6.72 1.66 -11.17
N VAL A 19 -7.13 1.94 -9.93
CA VAL A 19 -6.26 1.82 -8.75
C VAL A 19 -5.78 0.38 -8.57
N LEU A 20 -6.69 -0.60 -8.62
CA LEU A 20 -6.34 -2.02 -8.47
C LEU A 20 -5.42 -2.52 -9.60
N ASP A 21 -5.68 -2.11 -10.84
CA ASP A 21 -4.83 -2.43 -11.99
C ASP A 21 -3.42 -1.82 -11.82
N SER A 22 -3.33 -0.60 -11.29
CA SER A 22 -2.05 0.06 -10.99
C SER A 22 -1.24 -0.73 -9.96
N PHE A 23 -1.86 -1.17 -8.86
CA PHE A 23 -1.19 -2.05 -7.88
C PHE A 23 -0.76 -3.39 -8.49
N ARG A 24 -1.55 -3.95 -9.41
CA ARG A 24 -1.21 -5.18 -10.12
C ARG A 24 0.03 -5.00 -11.01
N ILE A 25 0.15 -3.86 -11.70
CA ILE A 25 1.34 -3.54 -12.49
C ILE A 25 2.55 -3.32 -11.58
N ALA A 26 2.39 -2.56 -10.48
CA ALA A 26 3.45 -2.37 -9.49
C ALA A 26 3.95 -3.70 -8.92
N ALA A 27 3.06 -4.64 -8.61
CA ALA A 27 3.41 -5.98 -8.12
C ALA A 27 4.17 -6.85 -9.16
N LYS A 28 3.98 -6.60 -10.46
CA LYS A 28 4.70 -7.30 -11.54
C LYS A 28 6.09 -6.73 -11.78
N LEU A 29 6.27 -5.42 -11.58
CA LEU A 29 7.53 -4.71 -11.80
C LEU A 29 8.44 -4.74 -10.55
N GLY A 30 7.86 -4.56 -9.37
CA GLY A 30 8.56 -4.57 -8.08
C GLY A 30 9.47 -3.36 -7.84
N SER A 31 10.10 -3.34 -6.66
CA SER A 31 10.99 -2.27 -6.19
C SER A 31 12.25 -2.04 -7.03
N ASP A 32 12.66 -3.03 -7.83
CA ASP A 32 13.88 -2.93 -8.64
C ASP A 32 13.67 -2.03 -9.87
N SER A 33 12.41 -1.88 -10.29
CA SER A 33 12.00 -1.04 -11.42
C SER A 33 11.28 0.25 -10.99
N LEU A 34 10.66 0.24 -9.81
CA LEU A 34 9.86 1.36 -9.29
C LEU A 34 10.38 1.75 -7.90
N GLY A 35 10.56 3.06 -7.65
CA GLY A 35 11.14 3.55 -6.40
C GLY A 35 10.15 3.58 -5.22
N ALA A 36 9.24 4.55 -5.22
CA ALA A 36 8.30 4.78 -4.13
C ALA A 36 6.87 4.94 -4.65
N TYR A 37 5.90 4.51 -3.86
CA TYR A 37 4.49 4.84 -4.05
C TYR A 37 4.17 6.10 -3.25
N VAL A 38 3.99 7.23 -3.94
CA VAL A 38 3.69 8.52 -3.30
C VAL A 38 2.18 8.66 -3.11
N ILE A 39 1.75 8.95 -1.88
CA ILE A 39 0.35 9.25 -1.56
C ILE A 39 0.19 10.77 -1.51
N SER A 40 -0.45 11.33 -2.53
CA SER A 40 -0.90 12.73 -2.51
C SER A 40 -1.95 12.95 -1.42
N MET A 41 -2.00 14.17 -0.88
CA MET A 41 -2.99 14.58 0.13
C MET A 41 -3.04 13.66 1.36
N ALA A 42 -1.90 13.06 1.74
CA ALA A 42 -1.83 12.19 2.90
C ALA A 42 -2.09 12.99 4.19
N SER A 43 -2.96 12.47 5.06
CA SER A 43 -3.38 13.18 6.29
C SER A 43 -3.48 12.27 7.52
N HIS A 44 -3.56 10.96 7.32
CA HIS A 44 -3.72 9.98 8.39
C HIS A 44 -2.79 8.76 8.23
N ALA A 45 -2.47 8.12 9.35
CA ALA A 45 -1.72 6.86 9.36
C ALA A 45 -2.42 5.75 8.54
N SER A 46 -3.76 5.76 8.50
CA SER A 46 -4.56 4.83 7.70
C SER A 46 -4.28 4.92 6.21
N ASP A 47 -3.90 6.10 5.70
CA ASP A 47 -3.65 6.30 4.27
C ASP A 47 -2.46 5.44 3.84
N ILE A 48 -1.41 5.41 4.65
CA ILE A 48 -0.22 4.58 4.44
C ILE A 48 -0.55 3.09 4.61
N LEU A 49 -1.22 2.71 5.69
CA LEU A 49 -1.55 1.30 5.96
C LEU A 49 -2.46 0.71 4.87
N THR A 50 -3.33 1.52 4.28
CA THR A 50 -4.19 1.10 3.17
C THR A 50 -3.36 0.77 1.94
N VAL A 51 -2.38 1.60 1.58
CA VAL A 51 -1.48 1.32 0.45
C VAL A 51 -0.62 0.09 0.74
N GLU A 52 -0.10 -0.08 1.95
CA GLU A 52 0.65 -1.29 2.31
C GLU A 52 -0.18 -2.57 2.14
N LEU A 53 -1.46 -2.52 2.55
CA LEU A 53 -2.38 -3.64 2.38
C LEU A 53 -2.66 -3.93 0.90
N LEU A 54 -2.94 -2.89 0.10
CA LEU A 54 -3.21 -3.05 -1.34
C LEU A 54 -1.99 -3.59 -2.09
N GLN A 55 -0.78 -3.15 -1.75
CA GLN A 55 0.45 -3.71 -2.30
C GLN A 55 0.59 -5.20 -1.97
N LYS A 56 0.34 -5.59 -0.71
CA LYS A 56 0.40 -6.99 -0.28
C LYS A 56 -0.62 -7.85 -1.04
N ASP A 57 -1.87 -7.42 -1.11
CA ASP A 57 -2.94 -8.17 -1.77
C ASP A 57 -2.70 -8.31 -3.27
N ALA A 58 -2.26 -7.24 -3.95
CA ALA A 58 -1.91 -7.31 -5.36
C ALA A 58 -0.75 -8.27 -5.62
N ARG A 59 0.26 -8.29 -4.75
CA ARG A 59 1.39 -9.23 -4.87
C ARG A 59 0.98 -10.68 -4.63
N LEU A 60 0.08 -10.93 -3.67
CA LEU A 60 -0.49 -12.28 -3.47
C LEU A 60 -1.30 -12.73 -4.69
N ALA A 61 -2.15 -11.85 -5.23
CA ALA A 61 -2.95 -12.13 -6.41
C ALA A 61 -2.08 -12.41 -7.65
N VAL A 62 -1.04 -11.60 -7.90
CA VAL A 62 -0.10 -11.81 -9.00
C VAL A 62 0.68 -13.10 -8.80
N SER A 63 1.21 -13.35 -7.60
CA SER A 63 1.96 -14.58 -7.29
C SER A 63 1.11 -15.83 -7.53
N GLY A 64 -0.16 -15.82 -7.11
CA GLY A 64 -1.10 -16.90 -7.35
C GLY A 64 -1.41 -17.14 -8.83
N GLN A 65 -1.42 -16.08 -9.65
CA GLN A 65 -1.63 -16.19 -11.10
C GLN A 65 -0.41 -16.75 -11.85
N ILE A 66 0.81 -16.39 -11.42
CA ILE A 66 2.05 -16.82 -12.08
C ILE A 66 2.67 -18.08 -11.47
N GLY A 67 2.14 -18.57 -10.35
CA GLY A 67 2.60 -19.77 -9.66
C GLY A 67 3.98 -19.62 -9.00
N LYS A 68 4.47 -18.40 -8.80
CA LYS A 68 5.77 -18.10 -8.20
C LYS A 68 5.75 -16.74 -7.47
N PRO A 69 6.69 -16.46 -6.56
CA PRO A 69 6.78 -15.16 -5.92
C PRO A 69 6.95 -14.01 -6.93
N CYS A 70 6.31 -12.86 -6.65
CA CYS A 70 6.54 -11.63 -7.39
C CYS A 70 8.03 -11.23 -7.39
N PRO A 71 8.56 -10.71 -8.51
CA PRO A 71 9.89 -10.11 -8.54
C PRO A 71 9.93 -8.82 -7.70
N GLY A 72 11.11 -8.51 -7.14
CA GLY A 72 11.33 -7.35 -6.27
C GLY A 72 10.52 -7.35 -4.97
N GLY A 73 10.74 -6.34 -4.13
CA GLY A 73 9.98 -6.09 -2.90
C GLY A 73 8.72 -5.26 -3.13
N THR A 74 8.03 -4.91 -2.04
CA THR A 74 7.03 -3.82 -2.03
C THR A 74 7.72 -2.49 -2.32
N LEU A 75 6.96 -1.53 -2.84
CA LEU A 75 7.43 -0.16 -2.99
C LEU A 75 7.38 0.55 -1.63
N ARG A 76 8.33 1.46 -1.39
CA ARG A 76 8.28 2.33 -0.21
C ARG A 76 7.07 3.24 -0.30
N VAL A 77 6.22 3.23 0.71
CA VAL A 77 5.06 4.12 0.77
C VAL A 77 5.47 5.46 1.36
N VAL A 78 5.32 6.54 0.59
CA VAL A 78 5.77 7.88 0.96
C VAL A 78 4.57 8.82 1.05
N PRO A 79 4.20 9.32 2.26
CA PRO A 79 3.16 10.34 2.38
C PRO A 79 3.67 11.69 1.87
N LEU A 80 2.90 12.34 1.00
CA LEU A 80 3.10 13.74 0.64
C LEU A 80 2.15 14.62 1.47
N PHE A 81 2.70 15.32 2.46
CA PHE A 81 1.95 16.28 3.27
C PHE A 81 1.86 17.62 2.54
N GLU A 82 0.71 17.89 1.94
CA GLU A 82 0.53 19.04 1.05
C GLU A 82 0.03 20.29 1.78
N THR A 83 -0.83 20.13 2.80
CA THR A 83 -1.42 21.28 3.50
C THR A 83 -0.62 21.68 4.74
N VAL A 84 -0.75 22.94 5.16
CA VAL A 84 -0.17 23.44 6.42
C VAL A 84 -0.69 22.63 7.62
N LYS A 85 -1.95 22.17 7.57
CA LYS A 85 -2.53 21.33 8.62
C LYS A 85 -1.81 19.98 8.68
N ASP A 86 -1.59 19.35 7.54
CA ASP A 86 -0.93 18.05 7.44
C ASP A 86 0.54 18.14 7.85
N LEU A 87 1.25 19.19 7.42
CA LEU A 87 2.64 19.44 7.84
C LEU A 87 2.77 19.63 9.36
N ARG A 88 1.83 20.34 9.99
CA ARG A 88 1.80 20.48 11.46
C ARG A 88 1.49 19.16 12.16
N GLY A 89 0.66 18.30 11.56
CA GLY A 89 0.27 16.99 12.07
C GLY A 89 1.28 15.86 11.80
N ALA A 90 2.16 16.03 10.81
CA ALA A 90 3.04 15.00 10.27
C ALA A 90 3.84 14.26 11.34
N GLY A 91 4.48 14.99 12.26
CA GLY A 91 5.26 14.37 13.32
C GLY A 91 4.44 13.45 14.24
N SER A 92 3.19 13.83 14.55
CA SER A 92 2.30 12.98 15.35
C SER A 92 1.83 11.76 14.57
N MET A 93 1.52 11.94 13.28
CA MET A 93 1.10 10.85 12.40
C MET A 93 2.20 9.79 12.26
N ILE A 94 3.44 10.22 11.99
CA ILE A 94 4.59 9.33 11.87
C ILE A 94 4.88 8.61 13.19
N ARG A 95 4.80 9.29 14.35
CA ARG A 95 4.92 8.62 15.65
C ARG A 95 3.84 7.57 15.86
N LYS A 96 2.60 7.85 15.47
CA LYS A 96 1.49 6.88 15.55
C LYS A 96 1.77 5.66 14.67
N LEU A 97 2.25 5.83 13.45
CA LEU A 97 2.67 4.71 12.60
C LEU A 97 3.81 3.92 13.20
N LEU A 98 4.87 4.60 13.65
CA LEU A 98 6.03 3.95 14.25
C LEU A 98 5.72 3.30 15.60
N SER A 99 4.60 3.61 16.26
CA SER A 99 4.11 2.89 17.44
C SER A 99 3.41 1.57 17.12
N ILE A 100 3.09 1.29 15.85
CA ILE A 100 2.54 0.02 15.41
C ILE A 100 3.72 -0.92 15.13
N ASP A 101 3.89 -1.97 15.95
CA ASP A 101 5.04 -2.87 15.85
C ASP A 101 5.16 -3.52 14.46
N TRP A 102 4.03 -3.96 13.89
CA TRP A 102 4.00 -4.51 12.54
C TRP A 102 4.56 -3.53 11.50
N TYR A 103 4.20 -2.25 11.57
CA TYR A 103 4.66 -1.25 10.61
C TYR A 103 6.16 -0.97 10.78
N ARG A 104 6.63 -0.88 12.04
CA ARG A 104 8.05 -0.71 12.35
C ARG A 104 8.88 -1.87 11.82
N GLU A 105 8.45 -3.11 12.05
CA GLU A 105 9.12 -4.31 11.54
C GLU A 105 9.08 -4.37 10.01
N HIS A 106 7.94 -3.99 9.40
CA HIS A 106 7.76 -3.97 7.96
C HIS A 106 8.80 -3.08 7.28
N ILE A 107 8.94 -1.82 7.70
CA ILE A 107 9.88 -0.88 7.07
C ILE A 107 11.34 -1.26 7.30
N ILE A 108 11.68 -1.87 8.45
CA ILE A 108 13.03 -2.39 8.70
C ILE A 108 13.33 -3.55 7.76
N LYS A 109 12.41 -4.52 7.67
CA LYS A 109 12.62 -5.75 6.89
C LYS A 109 12.64 -5.50 5.39
N ASN A 110 11.75 -4.64 4.89
CA ASN A 110 11.53 -4.49 3.45
C ASN A 110 12.27 -3.28 2.86
N HIS A 111 12.65 -2.31 3.69
CA HIS A 111 13.20 -1.02 3.21
C HIS A 111 14.45 -0.58 3.97
N ASN A 112 15.05 -1.44 4.80
CA ASN A 112 16.22 -1.13 5.63
C ASN A 112 16.02 0.11 6.54
N GLY A 113 14.76 0.42 6.90
CA GLY A 113 14.41 1.59 7.70
C GLY A 113 14.27 2.92 6.93
N HIS A 114 14.24 2.88 5.60
CA HIS A 114 14.02 4.03 4.70
C HIS A 114 12.62 4.11 4.09
#